data_AF-A0A9R0AUA8-F1
#
_entry.id   AF-A0A9R0AUA8-F1
#
_cell.length_a   1.000
_cell.length_b   1.000
_cell.length_c   1.000
_cell.angle_alpha   90.00
_cell.angle_beta   90.00
_cell.angle_gamma   90.00
#
_symmetry.space_group_name_H-M   'P 1'
#
loop_
_entity.id
_entity.type
_entity.pdbx_description
1 polymer ?
#
loop_
_entity_poly.entity_id
_entity_poly.type
_entity_poly.pdbx_seq_one_letter_code
_entity_poly.pdbx_strand_id
1 'polypeptide(L)'
;MKRRFTAREALDLVVATNSEHPALRVRTQKRLQIFSGIQKNGQILWSSTHTETLRYSPAKGMTPGPTHYATGNTVTCDNFFTSYGLAEELLKRKMALVGTIRRNKPELPPQLLQIKHRALLSSLFAFTKTHTAVSYVPKQGKNVLLLSTKHREPALSDTEKKKPVIITDYNRCKGGVNNLDKVVGTYSCRRRTCRWPVVLFYSLVDVSTFNSFVLWLAVDPSRNQGKTFRQRLFLEELGKALVMPQISRRQRIPRTPSTSTTMEDQQQGDPNTKKEEGLHVLH
;
A
#
# COMPACT_ATOMS: atom_id res chain seq x y z
N MET A 1 -17.09 -18.63 17.46
CA MET A 1 -16.97 -19.75 16.50
C MET A 1 -16.21 -19.27 15.28
N LYS A 2 -15.01 -19.81 14.99
CA LYS A 2 -14.12 -19.32 13.92
C LYS A 2 -14.45 -20.04 12.61
N ARG A 3 -15.11 -19.37 11.66
CA ARG A 3 -15.29 -19.93 10.31
C ARG A 3 -13.99 -19.77 9.51
N ARG A 4 -13.64 -20.80 8.74
CA ARG A 4 -12.55 -20.77 7.74
C ARG A 4 -12.94 -19.76 6.66
N PHE A 5 -12.15 -18.72 6.46
CA PHE A 5 -12.26 -17.88 5.26
C PHE A 5 -12.01 -18.75 4.04
N THR A 6 -12.92 -18.70 3.07
CA THR A 6 -12.71 -19.39 1.80
C THR A 6 -11.66 -18.64 0.99
N ALA A 7 -10.87 -19.34 0.18
CA ALA A 7 -9.76 -18.75 -0.59
C ALA A 7 -10.22 -17.63 -1.57
N ARG A 8 -11.52 -17.54 -1.87
CA ARG A 8 -12.14 -16.42 -2.61
C ARG A 8 -12.29 -15.14 -1.79
N GLU A 9 -12.48 -15.21 -0.47
CA GLU A 9 -12.66 -14.04 0.41
C GLU A 9 -11.32 -13.43 0.84
N ALA A 10 -10.25 -14.23 0.88
CA ALA A 10 -8.90 -13.75 1.13
C ALA A 10 -8.27 -13.02 -0.08
N LEU A 11 -8.95 -13.07 -1.23
CA LEU A 11 -8.40 -12.70 -2.53
C LEU A 11 -8.32 -11.20 -2.79
N ASP A 12 -8.85 -10.39 -1.88
CA ASP A 12 -8.87 -8.93 -1.98
C ASP A 12 -7.80 -8.23 -1.14
N LEU A 13 -6.81 -8.96 -0.63
CA LEU A 13 -5.69 -8.41 0.12
C LEU A 13 -4.38 -8.32 -0.67
N VAL A 14 -3.95 -7.07 -0.85
CA VAL A 14 -2.57 -6.56 -0.93
C VAL A 14 -1.65 -7.27 -1.92
N VAL A 15 -1.56 -6.72 -3.14
CA VAL A 15 -0.48 -7.02 -4.08
C VAL A 15 0.67 -6.03 -3.87
N ALA A 16 1.85 -6.52 -3.53
CA ALA A 16 3.11 -5.76 -3.65
C ALA A 16 3.95 -6.42 -4.75
N THR A 17 4.06 -5.77 -5.91
CA THR A 17 4.84 -6.25 -7.05
C THR A 17 6.24 -5.67 -7.00
N ASN A 18 7.27 -6.47 -7.25
CA ASN A 18 8.64 -5.96 -7.44
C ASN A 18 9.11 -6.43 -8.84
N SER A 19 9.39 -5.47 -9.72
CA SER A 19 9.93 -5.68 -11.08
C SER A 19 11.31 -5.04 -11.16
N GLU A 20 12.27 -5.74 -11.76
CA GLU A 20 13.65 -5.27 -11.95
C GLU A 20 13.83 -4.38 -13.20
N HIS A 21 12.77 -4.16 -13.99
CA HIS A 21 12.81 -3.23 -15.12
C HIS A 21 12.63 -1.76 -14.67
N PRO A 22 13.51 -0.83 -15.10
CA PRO A 22 13.49 0.57 -14.66
C PRO A 22 12.22 1.35 -15.06
N ALA A 23 11.47 0.89 -16.07
CA ALA A 23 10.21 1.52 -16.51
C ALA A 23 8.94 0.98 -15.79
N LEU A 24 9.07 -0.04 -14.92
CA LEU A 24 7.92 -0.70 -14.27
C LEU A 24 7.98 -0.63 -12.73
N ARG A 25 8.82 0.25 -12.19
CA ARG A 25 8.90 0.51 -10.75
C ARG A 25 7.65 1.28 -10.31
N VAL A 26 6.85 0.64 -9.47
CA VAL A 26 5.70 1.19 -8.71
C VAL A 26 4.33 1.05 -9.40
N ARG A 27 3.73 -0.13 -9.26
CA ARG A 27 2.26 -0.29 -9.22
C ARG A 27 1.84 -1.03 -7.96
N THR A 28 1.69 -0.30 -6.85
CA THR A 28 0.93 -0.79 -5.69
C THR A 28 -0.56 -0.57 -5.95
N GLN A 29 -1.24 -1.55 -6.53
CA GLN A 29 -2.69 -1.52 -6.61
C GLN A 29 -3.25 -2.03 -5.28
N LYS A 30 -3.65 -1.12 -4.39
CA LYS A 30 -4.36 -1.45 -3.16
C LYS A 30 -5.86 -1.54 -3.45
N ARG A 31 -6.44 -2.71 -3.29
CA ARG A 31 -7.88 -2.86 -3.07
C ARG A 31 -8.11 -2.77 -1.56
N LEU A 32 -8.69 -1.67 -1.08
CA LEU A 32 -9.06 -1.51 0.32
C LEU A 32 -10.49 -2.02 0.49
N GLN A 33 -10.68 -3.05 1.31
CA GLN A 33 -12.00 -3.50 1.74
C GLN A 33 -12.23 -3.08 3.19
N ILE A 34 -13.39 -2.48 3.45
CA ILE A 34 -13.84 -2.15 4.80
C ILE A 34 -14.51 -3.38 5.37
N PHE A 35 -13.97 -3.91 6.48
CA PHE A 35 -14.58 -5.02 7.19
C PHE A 35 -15.70 -4.49 8.10
N SER A 36 -16.97 -4.65 7.70
CA SER A 36 -18.12 -4.37 8.56
C SER A 36 -18.49 -5.64 9.34
N GLY A 37 -18.22 -5.68 10.64
CA GLY A 37 -18.77 -6.71 11.51
C GLY A 37 -20.13 -6.26 12.03
N ILE A 38 -21.24 -6.77 11.48
CA ILE A 38 -22.56 -6.59 12.10
C ILE A 38 -22.77 -7.75 13.08
N GLN A 39 -22.90 -7.43 14.36
CA GLN A 39 -23.21 -8.40 15.41
C GLN A 39 -24.73 -8.33 15.70
N LYS A 40 -25.53 -9.07 14.94
CA LYS A 40 -26.88 -9.46 15.36
C LYS A 40 -26.94 -10.98 15.33
N ASN A 41 -27.02 -11.57 16.53
CA ASN A 41 -27.38 -12.97 16.79
C ASN A 41 -26.27 -14.03 16.61
N GLY A 42 -25.01 -13.69 16.90
CA GLY A 42 -23.94 -14.69 17.11
C GLY A 42 -23.42 -15.41 15.84
N GLN A 43 -24.02 -15.17 14.69
CA GLN A 43 -23.45 -15.52 13.38
C GLN A 43 -22.96 -14.23 12.70
N ILE A 44 -21.66 -14.16 12.42
CA ILE A 44 -21.11 -13.07 11.60
C ILE A 44 -21.57 -13.32 10.17
N LEU A 45 -22.49 -12.48 9.68
CA LEU A 45 -22.88 -12.46 8.28
C LEU A 45 -21.90 -11.54 7.53
N TRP A 46 -21.06 -12.14 6.68
CA TRP A 46 -20.21 -11.40 5.76
C TRP A 46 -21.01 -11.16 4.47
N SER A 47 -21.50 -9.95 4.27
CA SER A 47 -22.08 -9.52 3.01
C SER A 47 -21.00 -8.85 2.20
N SER A 48 -20.57 -9.48 1.11
CA SER A 48 -19.61 -8.84 0.22
C SER A 48 -20.36 -7.95 -0.77
N THR A 49 -20.12 -6.63 -0.71
CA THR A 49 -20.83 -5.62 -1.51
C THR A 49 -20.39 -5.58 -2.99
N HIS A 50 -19.96 -6.71 -3.57
CA HIS A 50 -19.42 -6.78 -4.93
C HIS A 50 -20.30 -7.55 -5.90
N THR A 51 -21.64 -7.43 -5.83
CA THR A 51 -22.56 -8.15 -6.72
C THR A 51 -22.31 -7.92 -8.22
N GLU A 52 -21.45 -6.99 -8.62
CA GLU A 52 -20.87 -6.95 -9.97
C GLU A 52 -19.36 -6.70 -9.95
N THR A 53 -18.56 -7.78 -9.94
CA THR A 53 -17.19 -7.74 -10.43
C THR A 53 -17.21 -8.03 -11.93
N LEU A 54 -17.01 -7.00 -12.75
CA LEU A 54 -16.76 -7.18 -14.19
C LEU A 54 -15.59 -8.17 -14.38
N ARG A 55 -15.84 -9.24 -15.16
CA ARG A 55 -14.83 -10.25 -15.48
C ARG A 55 -13.73 -9.61 -16.33
N TYR A 56 -12.50 -9.64 -15.83
CA TYR A 56 -11.32 -9.34 -16.64
C TYR A 56 -11.20 -10.39 -17.75
N SER A 57 -11.31 -9.95 -19.01
CA SER A 57 -11.22 -10.80 -20.19
C SER A 57 -9.83 -10.59 -20.83
N PRO A 58 -8.90 -11.56 -20.72
CA PRO A 58 -7.60 -11.43 -21.36
C PRO A 58 -7.76 -11.54 -22.89
N ALA A 59 -7.04 -10.69 -23.64
CA ALA A 59 -7.05 -10.72 -25.10
C ALA A 59 -6.71 -12.12 -25.64
N LYS A 60 -7.44 -12.57 -26.66
CA LYS A 60 -7.24 -13.87 -27.35
C LYS A 60 -5.82 -13.94 -27.91
N GLY A 61 -5.07 -14.99 -27.58
CA GLY A 61 -3.79 -15.30 -28.23
C GLY A 61 -2.67 -15.89 -27.36
N MET A 62 -2.87 -16.11 -26.05
CA MET A 62 -1.78 -16.59 -25.18
C MET A 62 -1.89 -18.10 -24.92
N THR A 63 -0.97 -18.88 -25.49
CA THR A 63 -0.84 -20.32 -25.27
C THR A 63 -0.21 -20.62 -23.90
N PRO A 64 -0.65 -21.67 -23.17
CA PRO A 64 -0.12 -22.00 -21.85
C PRO A 64 1.05 -23.00 -21.94
N GLY A 65 2.21 -22.59 -21.42
CA GLY A 65 3.39 -23.44 -21.21
C GLY A 65 4.05 -23.14 -19.86
N PRO A 66 4.83 -24.09 -19.31
CA PRO A 66 5.19 -24.13 -17.89
C PRO A 66 6.24 -23.07 -17.55
N THR A 67 6.03 -22.35 -16.43
CA THR A 67 7.04 -21.55 -15.72
C THR A 67 7.84 -20.53 -16.53
N HIS A 68 7.23 -19.41 -16.92
CA HIS A 68 7.93 -18.11 -17.08
C HIS A 68 7.06 -16.87 -16.79
N TYR A 69 5.76 -17.04 -16.43
CA TYR A 69 4.80 -15.95 -16.21
C TYR A 69 4.47 -15.64 -14.73
N ALA A 70 5.25 -16.18 -13.78
CA ALA A 70 5.18 -15.78 -12.37
C ALA A 70 6.08 -14.56 -12.05
N THR A 71 6.73 -13.99 -13.06
CA THR A 71 7.56 -12.79 -12.97
C THR A 71 6.67 -11.55 -12.81
N GLY A 72 6.39 -11.21 -11.55
CA GLY A 72 6.02 -9.84 -11.18
C GLY A 72 5.27 -9.71 -9.85
N ASN A 73 4.41 -10.67 -9.52
CA ASN A 73 3.43 -10.49 -8.45
C ASN A 73 3.60 -11.56 -7.36
N THR A 74 4.46 -11.29 -6.39
CA THR A 74 4.57 -12.09 -5.16
C THR A 74 3.79 -11.42 -4.04
N VAL A 75 2.75 -12.09 -3.54
CA VAL A 75 1.99 -11.65 -2.37
C VAL A 75 2.76 -12.04 -1.12
N THR A 76 3.12 -11.04 -0.30
CA THR A 76 3.73 -11.27 1.01
C THR A 76 2.67 -11.19 2.10
N CYS A 77 2.42 -12.31 2.77
CA CYS A 77 1.35 -12.42 3.78
C CYS A 77 1.90 -12.63 5.18
N ASP A 78 1.23 -12.04 6.18
CA ASP A 78 1.41 -12.45 7.58
C ASP A 78 0.59 -13.72 7.88
N ASN A 79 0.88 -14.32 9.04
CA ASN A 79 0.38 -15.61 9.49
C ASN A 79 -1.16 -15.73 9.56
N PHE A 80 -1.86 -14.61 9.62
CA PHE A 80 -3.32 -14.60 9.65
C PHE A 80 -3.92 -15.00 8.29
N PHE A 81 -3.28 -14.59 7.20
CA PHE A 81 -3.77 -14.79 5.84
C PHE A 81 -3.17 -16.03 5.17
N THR A 82 -1.95 -16.41 5.53
CA THR A 82 -1.24 -17.52 4.89
C THR A 82 -1.94 -18.87 5.11
N SER A 83 -2.19 -19.58 4.01
CA SER A 83 -2.68 -20.96 3.99
C SER A 83 -2.29 -21.63 2.67
N TYR A 84 -2.28 -22.97 2.67
CA TYR A 84 -2.05 -23.75 1.45
C TYR A 84 -3.08 -23.44 0.37
N GLY A 85 -4.38 -23.47 0.72
CA GLY A 85 -5.45 -23.20 -0.26
C GLY A 85 -5.39 -21.78 -0.87
N LEU A 86 -4.99 -20.76 -0.10
CA LEU A 86 -4.75 -19.42 -0.65
C LEU A 86 -3.59 -19.44 -1.66
N ALA A 87 -2.50 -20.14 -1.34
CA ALA A 87 -1.34 -20.23 -2.21
C ALA A 87 -1.68 -20.94 -3.54
N GLU A 88 -2.56 -21.95 -3.52
CA GLU A 88 -3.09 -22.59 -4.73
C GLU A 88 -3.94 -21.64 -5.59
N GLU A 89 -4.86 -20.89 -4.98
CA GLU A 89 -5.68 -19.91 -5.71
C GLU A 89 -4.85 -18.78 -6.33
N LEU A 90 -3.80 -18.34 -5.63
CA LEU A 90 -2.86 -17.36 -6.18
C LEU A 90 -2.06 -17.94 -7.35
N LEU A 91 -1.62 -19.20 -7.26
CA LEU A 91 -0.93 -19.86 -8.37
C LEU A 91 -1.82 -19.99 -9.62
N LYS A 92 -3.10 -20.33 -9.46
CA LYS A 92 -4.08 -20.32 -10.57
C LYS A 92 -4.17 -18.96 -11.27
N ARG A 93 -3.90 -17.88 -10.53
CA ARG A 93 -3.89 -16.50 -11.01
C ARG A 93 -2.50 -16.01 -11.44
N LYS A 94 -1.52 -16.92 -11.58
CA LYS A 94 -0.12 -16.60 -11.92
C LYS A 94 0.56 -15.67 -10.91
N MET A 95 0.19 -15.79 -9.63
CA MET A 95 0.79 -15.04 -8.52
C MET A 95 1.49 -16.00 -7.56
N ALA A 96 2.64 -15.59 -7.04
CA ALA A 96 3.34 -16.34 -6.01
C ALA A 96 2.94 -15.85 -4.62
N LEU A 97 3.07 -16.70 -3.61
CA LEU A 97 2.89 -16.35 -2.20
C LEU A 97 4.20 -16.59 -1.44
N VAL A 98 4.48 -15.71 -0.49
CA VAL A 98 5.49 -15.90 0.55
C VAL A 98 4.87 -15.41 1.86
N GLY A 99 4.81 -16.24 2.89
CA GLY A 99 4.26 -15.77 4.16
C GLY A 99 4.62 -16.65 5.33
N THR A 100 4.54 -16.08 6.53
CA THR A 100 4.61 -16.86 7.76
C THR A 100 3.37 -17.73 7.86
N ILE A 101 3.50 -18.96 8.37
CA ILE A 101 2.37 -19.89 8.54
C ILE A 101 2.25 -20.32 9.99
N ARG A 102 1.02 -20.38 10.50
CA ARG A 102 0.77 -20.79 11.89
C ARG A 102 1.02 -22.28 12.06
N ARG A 103 1.63 -22.66 13.19
CA ARG A 103 1.94 -24.05 13.56
C ARG A 103 0.73 -24.99 13.63
N ASN A 104 -0.48 -24.44 13.78
CA ASN A 104 -1.72 -25.21 13.93
C ASN A 104 -2.41 -25.50 12.59
N LYS A 105 -1.75 -25.22 11.45
CA LYS A 105 -2.27 -25.56 10.13
C LYS A 105 -2.08 -27.06 9.88
N PRO A 106 -3.15 -27.79 9.52
CA PRO A 106 -3.10 -29.24 9.31
C PRO A 106 -2.27 -29.62 8.07
N GLU A 107 -2.05 -28.66 7.17
CA GLU A 107 -1.27 -28.81 5.94
C GLU A 107 0.24 -28.99 6.19
N LEU A 108 0.71 -28.71 7.41
CA LEU A 108 2.13 -28.75 7.74
C LEU A 108 2.58 -30.15 8.16
N PRO A 109 3.65 -30.71 7.55
CA PRO A 109 4.25 -31.95 8.00
C PRO A 109 4.68 -31.88 9.47
N PRO A 110 4.38 -32.88 10.31
CA PRO A 110 4.77 -32.90 11.73
C PRO A 110 6.28 -32.71 11.96
N GLN A 111 7.11 -33.17 11.01
CA GLN A 111 8.57 -33.05 11.04
C GLN A 111 9.03 -31.58 11.03
N LEU A 112 8.28 -30.68 10.39
CA LEU A 112 8.57 -29.24 10.43
C LEU A 112 8.24 -28.61 11.79
N LEU A 113 7.33 -29.23 12.55
CA LEU A 113 6.87 -28.74 13.84
C LEU A 113 7.73 -29.24 15.01
N GLN A 114 8.46 -30.34 14.82
CA GLN A 114 9.34 -30.91 15.83
C GLN A 114 10.60 -30.06 15.99
N ILE A 115 10.80 -29.52 17.20
CA ILE A 115 11.95 -28.66 17.54
C ILE A 115 12.89 -29.37 18.53
N LYS A 116 12.38 -30.39 19.26
CA LYS A 116 13.18 -31.17 20.21
C LYS A 116 14.38 -31.77 19.46
N HIS A 117 15.58 -31.56 20.00
CA HIS A 117 16.86 -32.01 19.44
C HIS A 117 17.29 -31.35 18.12
N ARG A 118 16.63 -30.29 17.64
CA ARG A 118 17.10 -29.54 16.46
C ARG A 118 18.22 -28.59 16.85
N ALA A 119 19.33 -28.63 16.09
CA ALA A 119 20.45 -27.73 16.26
C ALA A 119 20.06 -26.26 16.02
N LEU A 120 20.76 -25.33 16.68
CA LEU A 120 20.59 -23.91 16.44
C LEU A 120 20.95 -23.55 15.00
N LEU A 121 20.22 -22.59 14.43
CA LEU A 121 20.37 -22.11 13.05
C LEU A 121 20.13 -23.20 11.99
N SER A 122 19.54 -24.34 12.38
CA SER A 122 19.16 -25.39 11.44
C SER A 122 17.84 -25.06 10.72
N SER A 123 17.75 -25.52 9.47
CA SER A 123 16.58 -25.37 8.61
C SER A 123 16.11 -26.73 8.12
N LEU A 124 14.81 -26.96 8.09
CA LEU A 124 14.19 -28.10 7.41
C LEU A 124 13.27 -27.56 6.33
N PHE A 125 13.28 -28.21 5.17
CA PHE A 125 12.43 -27.87 4.05
C PHE A 125 11.53 -29.04 3.72
N ALA A 126 10.27 -28.75 3.41
CA ALA A 126 9.34 -29.69 2.82
C ALA A 126 8.90 -29.14 1.46
N PHE A 127 8.97 -30.00 0.45
CA PHE A 127 8.64 -29.64 -0.92
C PHE A 127 7.44 -30.44 -1.40
N THR A 128 6.63 -29.78 -2.20
CA THR A 128 5.64 -30.39 -3.08
C THR A 128 5.93 -29.93 -4.51
N LYS A 129 5.17 -30.43 -5.48
CA LYS A 129 5.29 -29.98 -6.88
C LYS A 129 5.13 -28.46 -7.04
N THR A 130 4.48 -27.78 -6.10
CA THR A 130 4.08 -26.36 -6.23
C THR A 130 4.48 -25.47 -5.04
N HIS A 131 4.66 -26.05 -3.85
CA HIS A 131 4.89 -25.32 -2.60
C HIS A 131 6.16 -25.79 -1.90
N THR A 132 6.76 -24.86 -1.17
CA THR A 132 7.88 -25.08 -0.26
C THR A 132 7.49 -24.55 1.11
N ALA A 133 7.59 -25.40 2.13
CA ALA A 133 7.48 -24.99 3.53
C ALA A 133 8.86 -25.08 4.18
N VAL A 134 9.18 -24.12 5.04
CA VAL A 134 10.47 -24.07 5.76
C VAL A 134 10.25 -23.92 7.26
N SER A 135 11.04 -24.67 8.03
CA SER A 135 11.12 -24.65 9.48
C SER A 135 12.55 -24.28 9.90
N TYR A 136 12.71 -23.06 10.43
CA TYR A 136 14.00 -22.52 10.83
C TYR A 136 14.05 -22.27 12.34
N VAL A 137 15.14 -22.70 12.98
CA VAL A 137 15.35 -22.57 14.44
C VAL A 137 16.37 -21.46 14.73
N PRO A 138 15.96 -20.19 14.85
CA PRO A 138 16.90 -19.09 15.12
C PRO A 138 17.45 -19.10 16.55
N LYS A 139 16.68 -19.64 17.50
CA LYS A 139 16.98 -19.68 18.94
C LYS A 139 16.39 -20.94 19.55
N GLN A 140 16.92 -21.38 20.68
CA GLN A 140 16.42 -22.56 21.38
C GLN A 140 14.92 -22.40 21.70
N GLY A 141 14.13 -23.42 21.39
CA GLY A 141 12.68 -23.42 21.61
C GLY A 141 11.86 -22.49 20.69
N LYS A 142 12.47 -21.84 19.70
CA LYS A 142 11.76 -21.00 18.72
C LYS A 142 11.85 -21.61 17.33
N ASN A 143 10.70 -21.72 16.66
CA ASN A 143 10.60 -22.19 15.29
C ASN A 143 9.86 -21.16 14.44
N VAL A 144 10.48 -20.79 13.32
CA VAL A 144 9.95 -19.87 12.34
C VAL A 144 9.50 -20.69 11.13
N LEU A 145 8.19 -20.67 10.88
CA LEU A 145 7.55 -21.41 9.80
C LEU A 145 7.10 -20.45 8.70
N LEU A 146 7.54 -20.71 7.47
CA LEU A 146 7.07 -20.01 6.28
C LEU A 146 6.57 -21.00 5.23
N LEU A 147 5.59 -20.54 4.45
CA LEU A 147 5.10 -21.20 3.24
C LEU A 147 5.42 -20.31 2.04
N SER A 148 5.88 -20.91 0.95
CA SER A 148 6.13 -20.20 -0.30
C SER A 148 5.80 -21.01 -1.53
N THR A 149 5.30 -20.35 -2.58
CA THR A 149 5.20 -20.91 -3.93
C THR A 149 6.21 -20.30 -4.91
N LYS A 150 6.96 -19.28 -4.46
CA LYS A 150 8.03 -18.61 -5.19
C LYS A 150 9.33 -19.43 -5.20
N HIS A 151 9.70 -20.00 -4.06
CA HIS A 151 11.02 -20.62 -3.86
C HIS A 151 10.94 -22.13 -4.05
N ARG A 152 11.87 -22.73 -4.79
CA ARG A 152 11.86 -24.17 -5.16
C ARG A 152 13.08 -24.96 -4.73
N GLU A 153 14.03 -24.31 -4.10
CA GLU A 153 15.28 -24.92 -3.67
C GLU A 153 15.52 -24.66 -2.18
N PRO A 154 16.24 -25.54 -1.46
CA PRO A 154 16.61 -25.37 -0.06
C PRO A 154 17.76 -24.36 0.09
N ALA A 155 17.65 -23.20 -0.54
CA ALA A 155 18.70 -22.19 -0.55
C ALA A 155 18.82 -21.50 0.82
N LEU A 156 20.07 -21.40 1.29
CA LEU A 156 20.45 -20.69 2.50
C LEU A 156 21.26 -19.44 2.12
N SER A 157 21.22 -18.42 2.97
CA SER A 157 22.13 -17.28 2.87
C SER A 157 23.52 -17.66 3.37
N ASP A 158 24.57 -17.14 2.75
CA ASP A 158 25.97 -17.28 3.19
C ASP A 158 26.33 -16.48 4.45
N THR A 159 25.33 -16.03 5.21
CA THR A 159 25.55 -15.34 6.48
C THR A 159 25.77 -16.34 7.62
N GLU A 160 26.46 -15.91 8.68
CA GLU A 160 26.68 -16.72 9.90
C GLU A 160 25.39 -17.35 10.46
N LYS A 161 24.26 -16.66 10.28
CA LYS A 161 22.94 -17.10 10.77
C LYS A 161 22.30 -18.21 9.93
N LYS A 162 22.89 -18.57 8.77
CA LYS A 162 22.41 -19.62 7.84
C LYS A 162 20.90 -19.54 7.57
N LYS A 163 20.40 -18.32 7.37
CA LYS A 163 18.96 -18.08 7.19
C LYS A 163 18.51 -18.60 5.82
N PRO A 164 17.38 -19.32 5.73
CA PRO A 164 16.76 -19.62 4.45
C PRO A 164 16.51 -18.36 3.61
N VAL A 165 16.79 -18.42 2.31
CA VAL A 165 16.53 -17.31 1.37
C VAL A 165 15.07 -16.88 1.43
N ILE A 166 14.14 -17.83 1.62
CA ILE A 166 12.71 -17.57 1.81
C ILE A 166 12.44 -16.57 2.95
N ILE A 167 13.16 -16.69 4.07
CA ILE A 167 13.01 -15.82 5.23
C ILE A 167 13.61 -14.44 4.96
N THR A 168 14.73 -14.39 4.24
CA THR A 168 15.35 -13.13 3.81
C THR A 168 14.42 -12.35 2.89
N ASP A 169 13.83 -13.00 1.89
CA ASP A 169 12.85 -12.43 0.97
C ASP A 169 11.58 -11.95 1.69
N TYR A 170 11.05 -12.77 2.60
CA TYR A 170 9.92 -12.37 3.44
C TYR A 170 10.23 -11.10 4.24
N ASN A 171 11.39 -11.02 4.89
CA ASN A 171 11.76 -9.87 5.70
C ASN A 171 11.94 -8.59 4.88
N ARG A 172 12.37 -8.70 3.62
CA ARG A 172 12.48 -7.57 2.69
C ARG A 172 11.10 -6.97 2.38
N CYS A 173 10.07 -7.80 2.23
CA CYS A 173 8.75 -7.36 1.74
C CYS A 173 7.71 -7.13 2.85
N LYS A 174 7.79 -7.82 3.99
CA LYS A 174 6.78 -7.77 5.07
C LYS A 174 6.53 -6.36 5.64
N GLY A 175 7.50 -5.45 5.46
CA GLY A 175 7.42 -4.08 5.95
C GLY A 175 6.57 -3.15 5.10
N GLY A 176 6.18 -3.52 3.88
CA GLY A 176 5.54 -2.59 2.93
C GLY A 176 4.30 -1.89 3.48
N VAL A 177 3.37 -2.64 4.10
CA VAL A 177 2.14 -2.06 4.67
C VAL A 177 2.43 -1.22 5.91
N ASN A 178 3.28 -1.72 6.81
CA ASN A 178 3.62 -1.01 8.05
C ASN A 178 4.40 0.29 7.78
N ASN A 179 5.25 0.30 6.75
CA ASN A 179 5.98 1.49 6.34
C ASN A 179 5.03 2.54 5.79
N LEU A 180 4.05 2.14 4.97
CA LEU A 180 3.01 3.06 4.53
C LEU A 180 2.24 3.62 5.72
N ASP A 181 1.76 2.78 6.63
CA ASP A 181 0.97 3.21 7.78
C ASP A 181 1.73 4.24 8.63
N LYS A 182 3.03 4.02 8.84
CA LYS A 182 3.92 5.00 9.49
C LYS A 182 3.98 6.32 8.74
N VAL A 183 4.28 6.30 7.44
CA VAL A 183 4.49 7.53 6.64
C VAL A 183 3.18 8.31 6.47
N VAL A 184 2.08 7.60 6.28
CA VAL A 184 0.73 8.18 6.24
C VAL A 184 0.37 8.79 7.60
N GLY A 185 0.66 8.09 8.69
CA GLY A 185 0.43 8.59 10.05
C GLY A 185 1.20 9.87 10.36
N THR A 186 2.44 10.02 9.89
CA THR A 186 3.29 11.19 10.15
C THR A 186 2.67 12.50 9.65
N TYR A 187 1.97 12.47 8.52
CA TYR A 187 1.34 13.65 7.91
C TYR A 187 -0.19 13.54 7.85
N SER A 188 -0.78 12.74 8.75
CA SER A 188 -2.22 12.51 8.76
C SER A 188 -2.98 13.78 9.15
N CYS A 189 -4.03 14.08 8.40
CA CYS A 189 -4.94 15.20 8.69
C CYS A 189 -6.13 14.79 9.57
N ARG A 190 -6.10 13.59 10.16
CA ARG A 190 -7.18 13.08 11.02
C ARG A 190 -7.43 14.02 12.19
N ARG A 191 -8.71 14.13 12.56
CA ARG A 191 -9.18 14.82 13.75
C ARG A 191 -10.06 13.91 14.57
N ARG A 192 -10.12 14.15 15.89
CA ARG A 192 -11.02 13.44 16.78
C ARG A 192 -12.46 13.66 16.29
N THR A 193 -13.20 12.57 16.10
CA THR A 193 -14.57 12.59 15.62
C THR A 193 -15.33 11.41 16.22
N CYS A 194 -16.61 11.62 16.54
CA CYS A 194 -17.52 10.55 16.96
C CYS A 194 -18.28 9.93 15.78
N ARG A 195 -17.99 10.35 14.54
CA ARG A 195 -18.68 9.90 13.32
C ARG A 195 -17.77 8.97 12.52
N TRP A 196 -18.03 7.67 12.55
CA TRP A 196 -17.23 6.66 11.84
C TRP A 196 -17.06 6.91 10.31
N PRO A 197 -18.04 7.47 9.56
CA PRO A 197 -17.83 7.73 8.13
C PRO A 197 -16.73 8.78 7.89
N VAL A 198 -16.57 9.73 8.82
CA VAL A 198 -15.52 10.76 8.75
C VAL A 198 -14.14 10.13 8.94
N VAL A 199 -14.03 9.06 9.74
CA VAL A 199 -12.78 8.30 9.90
C VAL A 199 -12.35 7.64 8.58
N LEU A 200 -13.31 7.10 7.82
CA LEU A 200 -13.05 6.58 6.48
C LEU A 200 -12.64 7.68 5.51
N PHE A 201 -13.33 8.82 5.54
CA PHE A 201 -12.98 9.97 4.71
C PHE A 201 -11.53 10.43 4.98
N TYR A 202 -11.13 10.57 6.24
CA TYR A 202 -9.73 10.90 6.55
C TYR A 202 -8.75 9.84 6.05
N SER A 203 -9.09 8.56 6.18
CA SER A 203 -8.25 7.48 5.68
C SER A 203 -8.10 7.51 4.16
N LEU A 204 -9.17 7.86 3.43
CA LEU A 204 -9.16 8.04 1.99
C LEU A 204 -8.25 9.20 1.58
N VAL A 205 -8.39 10.36 2.23
CA VAL A 205 -7.56 11.56 1.95
C VAL A 205 -6.09 11.25 2.21
N ASP A 206 -5.78 10.68 3.35
CA ASP A 206 -4.43 10.29 3.76
C ASP A 206 -3.75 9.36 2.73
N VAL A 207 -4.43 8.27 2.32
CA VAL A 207 -3.89 7.31 1.34
C VAL A 207 -3.81 7.90 -0.07
N SER A 208 -4.81 8.67 -0.49
CA SER A 208 -4.84 9.30 -1.82
C SER A 208 -3.72 10.32 -1.96
N THR A 209 -3.47 11.09 -0.90
CA THR A 209 -2.39 12.08 -0.85
C THR A 209 -1.03 11.40 -0.95
N PHE A 210 -0.81 10.31 -0.22
CA PHE A 210 0.42 9.54 -0.32
C PHE A 210 0.61 8.92 -1.71
N ASN A 211 -0.43 8.33 -2.30
CA ASN A 211 -0.35 7.78 -3.66
C ASN A 211 -0.02 8.88 -4.68
N SER A 212 -0.61 10.06 -4.54
CA SER A 212 -0.31 11.22 -5.39
C SER A 212 1.14 11.67 -5.23
N PHE A 213 1.67 11.68 -4.00
CA PHE A 213 3.09 11.96 -3.72
C PHE A 213 4.02 10.96 -4.41
N VAL A 214 3.68 9.66 -4.37
CA VAL A 214 4.46 8.61 -5.04
C VAL A 214 4.49 8.83 -6.56
N LEU A 215 3.35 9.17 -7.16
CA LEU A 215 3.28 9.50 -8.59
C LEU A 215 4.08 10.77 -8.91
N TRP A 216 3.97 11.79 -8.06
CA TRP A 216 4.70 13.05 -8.21
C TRP A 216 6.22 12.85 -8.22
N LEU A 217 6.74 11.94 -7.38
CA LEU A 217 8.16 11.53 -7.40
C LEU A 217 8.52 10.67 -8.63
N ALA A 218 7.58 9.89 -9.15
CA ALA A 218 7.81 9.00 -10.28
C ALA A 218 7.88 9.76 -11.62
N VAL A 219 7.09 10.84 -11.75
CA VAL A 219 7.08 11.70 -12.94
C VAL A 219 8.40 12.47 -13.07
N ASP A 220 8.92 13.01 -11.98
CA ASP A 220 10.23 13.69 -11.96
C ASP A 220 11.07 13.24 -10.74
N PRO A 221 11.92 12.21 -10.92
CA PRO A 221 12.78 11.71 -9.84
C PRO A 221 13.83 12.72 -9.35
N SER A 222 14.23 13.66 -10.22
CA SER A 222 15.23 14.70 -9.92
C SER A 222 14.67 15.81 -9.03
N ARG A 223 13.33 15.97 -9.01
CA ARG A 223 12.64 17.00 -8.25
C ARG A 223 13.00 16.99 -6.78
N ASN A 224 13.60 18.06 -6.25
CA ASN A 224 14.02 18.15 -4.85
C ASN A 224 14.99 17.03 -4.41
N GLN A 225 15.84 16.53 -5.32
CA GLN A 225 16.84 15.51 -5.00
C GLN A 225 17.77 15.97 -3.87
N GLY A 226 18.12 15.04 -2.98
CA GLY A 226 18.91 15.32 -1.78
C GLY A 226 18.12 15.85 -0.57
N LYS A 227 16.86 16.27 -0.73
CA LYS A 227 16.04 16.72 0.41
C LYS A 227 15.39 15.55 1.14
N THR A 228 15.51 15.52 2.46
CA THR A 228 14.89 14.49 3.32
C THR A 228 13.40 14.71 3.57
N PHE A 229 12.90 15.94 3.36
CA PHE A 229 11.53 16.36 3.66
C PHE A 229 10.66 16.56 2.39
N ARG A 230 10.92 15.78 1.34
CA ARG A 230 10.21 15.84 0.04
C ARG A 230 8.68 15.76 0.17
N GLN A 231 8.16 14.92 1.07
CA GLN A 231 6.72 14.78 1.29
C GLN A 231 6.09 16.07 1.82
N ARG A 232 6.76 16.78 2.73
CA ARG A 232 6.28 18.06 3.27
C ARG A 232 6.16 19.11 2.15
N LEU A 233 7.15 19.20 1.27
CA LEU A 233 7.13 20.13 0.14
C LEU A 233 5.96 19.84 -0.81
N PHE A 234 5.75 18.55 -1.11
CA PHE A 234 4.60 18.12 -1.92
C PHE A 234 3.27 18.51 -1.25
N LEU A 235 3.12 18.28 0.06
CA LEU A 235 1.89 18.62 0.78
C LEU A 235 1.61 20.12 0.81
N GLU A 236 2.65 20.94 0.92
CA GLU A 236 2.53 22.40 0.84
C GLU A 236 2.05 22.86 -0.54
N GLU A 237 2.65 22.32 -1.60
CA GLU A 237 2.27 22.59 -2.99
C GLU A 237 0.83 22.14 -3.28
N LEU A 238 0.47 20.93 -2.84
CA LEU A 238 -0.87 20.38 -2.96
C LEU A 238 -1.90 21.25 -2.21
N GLY A 239 -1.61 21.64 -0.98
CA GLY A 239 -2.48 22.49 -0.18
C GLY A 239 -2.73 23.85 -0.84
N LYS A 240 -1.67 24.50 -1.35
CA LYS A 240 -1.78 25.74 -2.11
C LYS A 240 -2.64 25.54 -3.36
N ALA A 241 -2.37 24.51 -4.16
CA ALA A 241 -3.11 24.22 -5.39
C ALA A 241 -4.63 24.02 -5.15
N LEU A 242 -5.00 23.36 -4.06
CA LEU A 242 -6.41 23.12 -3.72
C LEU A 242 -7.13 24.38 -3.20
N VAL A 243 -6.42 25.25 -2.49
CA VAL A 243 -7.02 26.39 -1.79
C VAL A 243 -7.01 27.67 -2.65
N MET A 244 -6.01 27.86 -3.52
CA MET A 244 -5.86 29.10 -4.32
C MET A 244 -7.10 29.47 -5.15
N PRO A 245 -7.73 28.54 -5.92
CA PRO A 245 -8.96 28.87 -6.66
C PRO A 245 -10.11 29.31 -5.74
N GLN A 246 -10.18 28.76 -4.53
CA GLN A 246 -11.20 29.10 -3.55
C GLN A 246 -10.94 30.47 -2.91
N ILE A 247 -9.68 30.83 -2.67
CA ILE A 247 -9.30 32.18 -2.22
C ILE A 247 -9.66 33.20 -3.30
N SER A 248 -9.28 32.97 -4.56
CA SER A 248 -9.60 33.87 -5.67
C SER A 248 -11.11 34.04 -5.86
N ARG A 249 -11.89 32.97 -5.71
CA ARG A 249 -13.37 33.06 -5.75
C ARG A 249 -13.93 33.89 -4.59
N ARG A 250 -13.30 33.85 -3.42
CA ARG A 250 -13.74 34.62 -2.23
C ARG A 250 -13.35 36.09 -2.30
N GLN A 251 -12.44 36.50 -3.18
CA GLN A 251 -12.01 37.90 -3.32
C GLN A 251 -13.09 38.86 -3.85
N ARG A 252 -14.35 38.43 -4.01
CA ARG A 252 -15.43 39.28 -4.55
C ARG A 252 -16.81 39.08 -3.90
N ILE A 253 -16.88 39.00 -2.58
CA ILE A 253 -18.17 39.22 -1.90
C ILE A 253 -17.89 40.15 -0.71
N PRO A 254 -18.21 41.45 -0.83
CA PRO A 254 -18.31 42.32 0.33
C PRO A 254 -19.26 41.66 1.32
N ARG A 255 -18.77 41.37 2.52
CA ARG A 255 -19.56 40.64 3.54
C ARG A 255 -20.71 41.49 4.08
N THR A 256 -20.71 42.79 3.81
CA THR A 256 -21.73 43.73 4.25
C THR A 256 -22.04 44.75 3.15
N PRO A 257 -23.30 45.24 3.05
CA PRO A 257 -23.67 46.30 2.11
C PRO A 257 -22.79 47.56 2.26
N SER A 258 -22.38 47.87 3.50
CA SER A 258 -21.50 49.00 3.80
C SER A 258 -20.12 48.89 3.16
N THR A 259 -19.57 47.67 3.01
CA THR A 259 -18.24 47.48 2.40
C THR A 259 -18.29 47.44 0.88
N SER A 260 -19.44 47.07 0.27
CA SER A 260 -19.66 47.25 -1.17
C SER A 260 -19.69 48.73 -1.55
N THR A 261 -20.43 49.56 -0.80
CA THR A 261 -20.58 50.98 -1.12
C THR A 261 -19.26 51.75 -1.01
N THR A 262 -18.44 51.46 0.02
CA THR A 262 -17.11 52.07 0.16
C THR A 262 -16.15 51.67 -0.96
N MET A 263 -16.25 50.45 -1.48
CA MET A 263 -15.42 50.00 -2.61
C MET A 263 -15.88 50.58 -3.96
N GLU A 264 -17.17 50.84 -4.13
CA GLU A 264 -17.72 51.55 -5.29
C GLU A 264 -17.33 53.04 -5.29
N ASP A 265 -17.37 53.71 -4.13
CA ASP A 265 -16.92 55.10 -3.96
C ASP A 265 -15.41 55.27 -4.23
N GLN A 266 -14.59 54.29 -3.82
CA GLN A 266 -13.15 54.30 -4.10
C GLN A 266 -12.81 54.03 -5.58
N GLN A 267 -13.70 53.40 -6.35
CA GLN A 267 -13.52 53.18 -7.79
C GLN A 267 -14.02 54.35 -8.65
N GLN A 268 -14.90 55.20 -8.12
CA GLN A 268 -15.41 56.39 -8.82
C GLN A 268 -14.66 57.69 -8.45
N GLY A 269 -13.81 57.67 -7.42
CA GLY A 269 -13.19 58.85 -6.84
C GLY A 269 -11.74 59.17 -7.23
N ASP A 270 -11.28 58.92 -8.47
CA ASP A 270 -10.00 59.49 -8.93
C ASP A 270 -9.94 59.83 -10.44
N PRO A 271 -10.17 61.11 -10.83
CA PRO A 271 -9.85 61.61 -12.14
C PRO A 271 -8.67 62.61 -12.14
N ASN A 272 -7.63 62.46 -11.29
CA ASN A 272 -6.48 63.36 -11.41
C ASN A 272 -5.12 62.76 -10.98
N THR A 273 -4.56 61.88 -11.80
CA THR A 273 -3.10 61.63 -11.82
C THR A 273 -2.62 61.41 -13.26
N LYS A 274 -2.74 62.45 -14.09
CA LYS A 274 -1.99 62.58 -15.36
C LYS A 274 -1.49 64.03 -15.45
N LYS A 275 -0.17 64.21 -15.64
CA LYS A 275 0.66 65.42 -15.43
C LYS A 275 1.17 65.43 -13.98
N GLU A 276 2.46 65.34 -13.67
CA GLU A 276 3.67 65.78 -14.36
C GLU A 276 4.80 64.78 -14.07
N GLU A 277 5.64 64.48 -15.07
CA GLU A 277 7.10 64.30 -14.93
C GLU A 277 7.64 63.77 -16.27
N GLY A 278 8.32 64.64 -17.01
CA GLY A 278 8.98 64.25 -18.24
C GLY A 278 9.25 65.40 -19.20
N LEU A 279 10.00 66.43 -18.78
CA LEU A 279 10.86 67.17 -19.72
C LEU A 279 11.98 67.94 -19.00
N HIS A 280 13.20 67.77 -19.51
CA HIS A 280 14.45 68.53 -19.33
C HIS A 280 15.55 67.96 -18.43
N VAL A 281 16.47 67.20 -19.06
CA VAL A 281 17.89 67.61 -19.15
C VAL A 281 18.40 67.34 -20.58
N LEU A 282 18.72 68.41 -21.31
CA LEU A 282 19.59 68.42 -22.50
C LEU A 282 20.91 69.05 -22.05
N HIS A 283 22.03 68.36 -22.21
CA HIS A 283 23.09 68.65 -23.20
C HIS A 283 24.29 67.71 -23.00
#